data_AF-A0A969LR02-F1
#
_entry.id   AF-A0A969LR02-F1
#
_cell.length_a   1.000
_cell.length_b   1.000
_cell.length_c   1.000
_cell.angle_alpha   90.00
_cell.angle_beta   90.00
_cell.angle_gamma   90.00
#
_symmetry.space_group_name_H-M   'P 1'
#
loop_
_entity.id
_entity.type
_entity.pdbx_description
1 polymer ?
#
loop_
_entity_poly.entity_id
_entity_poly.type
_entity_poly.pdbx_seq_one_letter_code
_entity_poly.pdbx_strand_id
1 'polypeptide(L)'
;MRQFELFDPSIYGSNSVNKSLGDLLFNSVLFWWISVFAWSKAGDRQVKWVQVSRWGIPVAIFCSVCFVFFSFGISDLIRGLVADSKISFDVTDFFSLNVYSVIGFVVLASLSLGYYYFSRLFFRIINAVFLRQPFVIYLVTAFTGLSYLTINFGDPKTRFFLMVLLWLMGYTLLLSRQQIFINRFRVSIAGVFVLDFCFFHVSFGYHHL
;
A
#
# COMPACT_ATOMS: atom_id res chain seq x y z
N MET A 1 -13.99 24.52 24.44
CA MET A 1 -14.45 23.25 23.83
C MET A 1 -14.09 23.26 22.34
N ARG A 2 -12.84 22.93 22.00
CA ARG A 2 -12.29 23.06 20.63
C ARG A 2 -11.34 21.89 20.29
N GLN A 3 -11.67 20.70 20.81
CA GLN A 3 -10.75 19.58 20.90
C GLN A 3 -11.03 18.43 19.91
N PHE A 4 -12.05 18.53 19.05
CA PHE A 4 -12.43 17.43 18.14
C PHE A 4 -12.77 17.88 16.70
N GLU A 5 -12.24 19.01 16.20
CA GLU A 5 -12.38 19.34 14.76
C GLU A 5 -11.68 18.31 13.86
N LEU A 6 -10.62 17.67 14.37
CA LEU A 6 -9.91 16.57 13.70
C LEU A 6 -10.74 15.28 13.56
N PHE A 7 -11.83 15.15 14.32
CA PHE A 7 -12.73 14.00 14.30
C PHE A 7 -14.06 14.30 13.60
N ASP A 8 -14.18 15.49 12.99
CA ASP A 8 -15.38 15.87 12.28
C ASP A 8 -15.45 15.16 10.90
N PRO A 9 -16.52 14.39 10.61
CA PRO A 9 -16.70 13.71 9.32
C PRO A 9 -16.96 14.67 8.15
N SER A 10 -17.15 15.97 8.41
CA SER A 10 -17.38 16.97 7.37
C SER A 10 -16.12 17.42 6.60
N ILE A 11 -14.92 17.11 7.11
CA ILE A 11 -13.61 17.47 6.51
C ILE A 11 -13.03 16.32 5.67
N TYR A 12 -13.30 15.06 6.03
CA TYR A 12 -12.86 13.86 5.30
C TYR A 12 -14.08 13.03 4.89
N GLY A 13 -14.29 12.85 3.58
CA GLY A 13 -15.38 12.03 3.04
C GLY A 13 -15.39 10.64 3.67
N SER A 14 -16.48 10.31 4.38
CA SER A 14 -16.60 9.09 5.16
C SER A 14 -16.39 7.85 4.28
N ASN A 15 -15.30 7.10 4.50
CA ASN A 15 -15.14 5.75 3.99
C ASN A 15 -15.53 4.77 5.12
N SER A 16 -16.12 3.61 4.82
CA SER A 16 -16.75 2.73 5.84
C SER A 16 -15.82 2.27 6.98
N VAL A 17 -14.50 2.43 6.84
CA VAL A 17 -13.48 2.03 7.83
C VAL A 17 -12.93 3.22 8.64
N ASN A 18 -12.85 4.43 8.10
CA ASN A 18 -12.32 5.62 8.78
C ASN A 18 -13.30 6.78 8.62
N LYS A 19 -14.01 7.09 9.72
CA LYS A 19 -15.08 8.10 9.72
C LYS A 19 -14.54 9.53 9.80
N SER A 20 -13.29 9.72 10.20
CA SER A 20 -12.64 11.02 10.23
C SER A 20 -11.14 10.97 9.94
N LEU A 21 -10.57 12.15 9.65
CA LEU A 21 -9.16 12.40 9.38
C LEU A 21 -8.28 12.00 10.58
N GLY A 22 -8.73 12.30 11.81
CA GLY A 22 -8.06 11.89 13.05
C GLY A 22 -7.98 10.37 13.22
N ASP A 23 -9.07 9.66 12.93
CA ASP A 23 -9.10 8.19 12.97
C ASP A 23 -8.13 7.60 11.94
N LEU A 24 -8.12 8.16 10.72
CA LEU A 24 -7.20 7.76 9.68
C LEU A 24 -5.74 7.98 10.09
N LEU A 25 -5.40 9.12 10.71
CA LEU A 25 -4.05 9.38 11.19
C LEU A 25 -3.62 8.37 12.24
N PHE A 26 -4.45 8.16 13.27
CA PHE A 26 -4.10 7.25 14.36
C PHE A 26 -3.94 5.82 13.86
N ASN A 27 -4.88 5.34 13.03
CA ASN A 27 -4.82 4.02 12.42
C ASN A 27 -3.60 3.87 11.50
N SER A 28 -3.22 4.91 10.76
CA SER A 28 -2.05 4.89 9.86
C SER A 28 -0.73 4.84 10.63
N VAL A 29 -0.60 5.63 11.70
CA VAL A 29 0.60 5.63 12.56
C VAL A 29 0.72 4.31 13.31
N LEU A 30 -0.39 3.77 13.83
CA LEU A 30 -0.39 2.45 14.45
C LEU A 30 -0.02 1.35 13.46
N PHE A 31 -0.60 1.38 12.26
CA PHE A 31 -0.29 0.43 11.20
C PHE A 31 1.21 0.48 10.84
N TRP A 32 1.77 1.68 10.70
CA TRP A 32 3.19 1.87 10.48
C TRP A 32 4.02 1.27 11.61
N TRP A 33 3.72 1.61 12.86
CA TRP A 33 4.46 1.14 14.02
C TRP A 33 4.42 -0.38 14.17
N ILE A 34 3.24 -0.99 14.01
CA ILE A 34 3.07 -2.45 14.06
C ILE A 34 3.84 -3.12 12.93
N SER A 35 3.81 -2.56 11.71
CA SER A 35 4.52 -3.12 10.56
C SER A 35 6.03 -3.11 10.76
N VAL A 36 6.58 -2.02 11.30
CA VAL A 36 8.00 -1.91 11.66
C VAL A 36 8.36 -2.88 12.78
N PHE A 37 7.56 -2.94 13.84
CA PHE A 37 7.79 -3.84 14.97
C PHE A 37 7.77 -5.30 14.53
N ALA A 38 6.77 -5.70 13.74
CA ALA A 38 6.65 -7.03 13.18
C ALA A 38 7.85 -7.36 12.29
N TRP A 39 8.30 -6.43 11.43
CA TRP A 39 9.52 -6.62 10.64
C TRP A 39 10.77 -6.80 11.51
N SER A 40 10.92 -6.01 12.57
CA SER A 40 12.06 -6.08 13.49
C SER A 40 12.08 -7.38 14.29
N LYS A 41 10.92 -7.91 14.68
CA LYS A 41 10.80 -9.13 15.50
C LYS A 41 10.66 -10.41 14.69
N ALA A 42 10.28 -10.33 13.42
CA ALA A 42 10.25 -11.46 12.53
C ALA A 42 11.70 -11.95 12.31
N GLY A 43 12.10 -12.96 13.07
CA GLY A 43 13.38 -13.64 12.89
C GLY A 43 13.31 -14.74 11.82
N ASP A 44 14.46 -15.17 11.31
CA ASP A 44 14.57 -16.19 10.25
C ASP A 44 13.97 -17.55 10.61
N ARG A 45 13.75 -17.83 11.91
CA ARG A 45 13.26 -19.12 12.40
C ARG A 45 11.85 -19.45 11.90
N GLN A 46 10.96 -18.46 11.79
CA GLN A 46 9.59 -18.68 11.32
C GLN A 46 9.54 -19.03 9.83
N VAL A 47 10.44 -18.42 9.05
CA VAL A 47 10.56 -18.60 7.60
C VAL A 47 11.00 -20.03 7.26
N LYS A 48 11.98 -20.56 8.02
CA LYS A 48 12.48 -21.93 7.85
C LYS A 48 11.42 -23.00 8.09
N TRP A 49 10.47 -22.76 9.01
CA TRP A 49 9.40 -23.72 9.31
C TRP A 49 8.40 -23.83 8.15
N VAL A 50 8.03 -22.69 7.55
CA VAL A 50 7.13 -22.65 6.39
C VAL A 50 7.75 -23.32 5.16
N GLN A 51 9.07 -23.20 4.97
CA GLN A 51 9.77 -23.78 3.83
C GLN A 51 9.78 -25.32 3.84
N VAL A 52 9.88 -25.96 5.01
CA VAL A 52 9.99 -27.43 5.14
C VAL A 52 8.63 -28.10 5.35
N SER A 53 7.63 -27.33 5.76
CA SER A 53 6.29 -27.82 6.03
C SER A 53 5.49 -28.03 4.75
N ARG A 54 4.70 -29.12 4.69
CA ARG A 54 3.67 -29.36 3.65
C ARG A 54 2.65 -28.22 3.51
N TRP A 55 2.54 -27.37 4.54
CA TRP A 55 1.67 -26.20 4.56
C TRP A 55 2.30 -24.96 3.92
N GLY A 56 3.56 -25.00 3.49
CA GLY A 56 4.26 -23.84 2.93
C GLY A 56 3.57 -23.25 1.71
N ILE A 57 3.24 -24.09 0.73
CA ILE A 57 2.59 -23.68 -0.53
C ILE A 57 1.22 -23.03 -0.30
N PRO A 58 0.25 -23.67 0.40
CA PRO A 58 -1.06 -23.04 0.62
C PRO A 58 -0.95 -21.74 1.44
N VAL A 59 -0.05 -21.68 2.43
CA VAL A 59 0.18 -20.45 3.22
C VAL A 59 0.74 -19.32 2.34
N ALA A 60 1.68 -19.63 1.44
CA ALA A 60 2.27 -18.64 0.54
C ALA A 60 1.28 -18.15 -0.53
N ILE A 61 0.41 -19.02 -1.05
CA ILE A 61 -0.68 -18.63 -1.95
C ILE A 61 -1.66 -17.72 -1.21
N PHE A 62 -2.10 -18.11 0.00
CA PHE A 62 -2.99 -17.30 0.82
C PHE A 62 -2.37 -15.92 1.12
N CYS A 63 -1.09 -15.87 1.50
CA CYS A 63 -0.38 -14.61 1.70
C CYS A 63 -0.35 -13.75 0.43
N SER A 64 -0.12 -14.35 -0.75
CA SER A 64 -0.09 -13.63 -2.02
C SER A 64 -1.46 -13.01 -2.36
N VAL A 65 -2.54 -13.75 -2.10
CA VAL A 65 -3.92 -13.26 -2.28
C VAL A 65 -4.20 -12.12 -1.31
N CYS A 66 -3.93 -12.30 -0.01
CA CYS A 66 -4.10 -11.26 1.00
C CYS A 66 -3.29 -10.00 0.69
N PHE A 67 -2.08 -10.14 0.14
CA PHE A 67 -1.24 -9.02 -0.25
C PHE A 67 -1.87 -8.16 -1.35
N VAL A 68 -2.53 -8.77 -2.34
CA VAL A 68 -3.26 -8.03 -3.39
C VAL A 68 -4.40 -7.21 -2.79
N PHE A 69 -5.26 -7.85 -2.00
CA PHE A 69 -6.39 -7.15 -1.35
C PHE A 69 -5.92 -6.02 -0.44
N PHE A 70 -4.86 -6.25 0.34
CA PHE A 70 -4.29 -5.23 1.19
C PHE A 70 -3.76 -4.04 0.39
N SER A 71 -3.10 -4.30 -0.73
CA SER A 71 -2.57 -3.26 -1.62
C SER A 71 -3.68 -2.42 -2.25
N PHE A 72 -4.78 -3.04 -2.68
CA PHE A 72 -5.96 -2.32 -3.16
C PHE A 72 -6.62 -1.50 -2.04
N GLY A 73 -6.73 -2.04 -0.82
CA GLY A 73 -7.26 -1.31 0.33
C GLY A 73 -6.45 -0.06 0.68
N ILE A 74 -5.12 -0.18 0.78
CA ILE A 74 -4.24 0.97 1.04
C ILE A 74 -4.33 2.00 -0.09
N SER A 75 -4.38 1.55 -1.35
CA SER A 75 -4.50 2.45 -2.49
C SER A 75 -5.83 3.21 -2.50
N ASP A 76 -6.94 2.57 -2.12
CA ASP A 76 -8.23 3.24 -1.97
C ASP A 76 -8.23 4.25 -0.81
N LEU A 77 -7.56 3.95 0.31
CA LEU A 77 -7.39 4.91 1.41
C LEU A 77 -6.58 6.13 1.00
N ILE A 78 -5.46 5.94 0.30
CA ILE A 78 -4.62 7.03 -0.21
C ILE A 78 -5.42 7.86 -1.22
N ARG A 79 -6.13 7.22 -2.14
CA ARG A 79 -6.98 7.90 -3.11
C ARG A 79 -8.07 8.71 -2.43
N GLY A 80 -8.80 8.13 -1.47
CA GLY A 80 -9.83 8.85 -0.72
C GLY A 80 -9.27 10.04 0.05
N LEU A 81 -8.06 9.91 0.61
CA LEU A 81 -7.41 11.04 1.27
C LEU A 81 -7.07 12.17 0.31
N VAL A 82 -6.54 11.90 -0.88
CA VAL A 82 -6.12 12.99 -1.78
C VAL A 82 -7.27 13.51 -2.65
N ALA A 83 -8.22 12.65 -3.05
CA ALA A 83 -9.31 13.01 -3.95
C ALA A 83 -10.59 13.45 -3.24
N ASP A 84 -10.93 12.88 -2.08
CA ASP A 84 -12.21 13.12 -1.39
C ASP A 84 -12.08 14.04 -0.15
N SER A 85 -10.87 14.42 0.27
CA SER A 85 -10.71 15.35 1.39
C SER A 85 -10.75 16.79 0.90
N LYS A 86 -11.35 17.69 1.70
CA LYS A 86 -11.33 19.15 1.46
C LYS A 86 -9.93 19.77 1.66
N ILE A 87 -8.89 18.96 1.70
CA ILE A 87 -7.52 19.35 2.00
C ILE A 87 -6.83 19.70 0.69
N SER A 88 -6.43 20.95 0.55
CA SER A 88 -5.55 21.36 -0.54
C SER A 88 -4.16 20.74 -0.33
N PHE A 89 -3.79 19.81 -1.19
CA PHE A 89 -2.42 19.26 -1.30
C PHE A 89 -1.55 20.04 -2.30
N ASP A 90 -1.98 21.25 -2.67
CA ASP A 90 -1.23 22.10 -3.59
C ASP A 90 0.00 22.69 -2.88
N VAL A 91 1.17 22.17 -3.26
CA VAL A 91 2.47 22.63 -2.76
C VAL A 91 2.97 23.88 -3.48
N THR A 92 2.31 24.31 -4.56
CA THR A 92 2.67 25.56 -5.26
C THR A 92 2.05 26.78 -4.61
N ASP A 93 0.91 26.60 -3.93
CA ASP A 93 0.26 27.64 -3.13
C ASP A 93 0.55 27.45 -1.63
N PHE A 94 1.78 27.77 -1.23
CA PHE A 94 2.23 27.69 0.17
C PHE A 94 1.39 28.52 1.15
N PHE A 95 0.60 29.49 0.68
CA PHE A 95 -0.25 30.34 1.52
C PHE A 95 -1.62 29.71 1.84
N SER A 96 -2.08 28.73 1.05
CA SER A 96 -3.29 27.95 1.34
C SER A 96 -3.02 26.67 2.15
N LEU A 97 -1.75 26.39 2.46
CA LEU A 97 -1.30 25.25 3.25
C LEU A 97 -1.77 25.38 4.71
N ASN A 98 -2.74 24.55 5.09
CA ASN A 98 -3.30 24.52 6.43
C ASN A 98 -2.68 23.35 7.24
N VAL A 99 -2.85 23.37 8.56
CA VAL A 99 -2.46 22.28 9.48
C VAL A 99 -3.00 20.93 9.01
N TYR A 100 -4.20 20.91 8.41
CA TYR A 100 -4.78 19.70 7.82
C TYR A 100 -3.98 19.11 6.66
N SER A 101 -3.33 19.93 5.83
CA SER A 101 -2.45 19.47 4.74
C SER A 101 -1.18 18.81 5.30
N VAL A 102 -0.60 19.41 6.35
CA VAL A 102 0.54 18.82 7.08
C VAL A 102 0.17 17.47 7.66
N ILE A 103 -1.00 17.37 8.29
CA ILE A 103 -1.52 16.13 8.85
C ILE A 103 -1.74 15.10 7.73
N GLY A 104 -2.33 15.48 6.60
CA GLY A 104 -2.48 14.62 5.43
C GLY A 104 -1.14 14.07 4.92
N PHE A 105 -0.10 14.89 4.84
CA PHE A 105 1.25 14.41 4.47
C PHE A 105 1.82 13.41 5.49
N VAL A 106 1.61 13.63 6.79
CA VAL A 106 2.02 12.68 7.84
C VAL A 106 1.28 11.35 7.70
N VAL A 107 -0.01 11.38 7.37
CA VAL A 107 -0.80 10.17 7.10
C VAL A 107 -0.25 9.43 5.88
N LEU A 108 -0.03 10.13 4.76
CA LEU A 108 0.54 9.53 3.54
C LEU A 108 1.91 8.89 3.80
N ALA A 109 2.79 9.60 4.52
CA ALA A 109 4.09 9.09 4.91
C ALA A 109 3.98 7.83 5.78
N SER A 110 3.08 7.84 6.76
CA SER A 110 2.86 6.70 7.66
C SER A 110 2.29 5.50 6.91
N LEU A 111 1.27 5.69 6.07
CA LEU A 111 0.68 4.63 5.25
C LEU A 111 1.71 3.99 4.32
N SER A 112 2.49 4.79 3.62
CA SER A 112 3.47 4.26 2.66
C SER A 112 4.67 3.61 3.36
N LEU A 113 5.18 4.17 4.46
CA LEU A 113 6.19 3.49 5.28
C LEU A 113 5.67 2.18 5.86
N GLY A 114 4.45 2.18 6.41
CA GLY A 114 3.80 0.97 6.93
C GLY A 114 3.67 -0.09 5.85
N TYR A 115 3.15 0.28 4.68
CA TYR A 115 2.98 -0.62 3.54
C TYR A 115 4.31 -1.20 3.05
N TYR A 116 5.39 -0.41 3.05
CA TYR A 116 6.72 -0.88 2.69
C TYR A 116 7.25 -1.97 3.63
N TYR A 117 7.14 -1.80 4.96
CA TYR A 117 7.58 -2.84 5.90
C TYR A 117 6.64 -4.04 5.90
N PHE A 118 5.34 -3.80 5.76
CA PHE A 118 4.33 -4.85 5.71
C PHE A 118 4.48 -5.74 4.47
N SER A 119 4.63 -5.14 3.28
CA SER A 119 4.88 -5.88 2.04
C SER A 119 6.15 -6.75 2.13
N ARG A 120 7.22 -6.25 2.76
CA ARG A 120 8.43 -7.04 3.04
C ARG A 120 8.16 -8.26 3.93
N LEU A 121 7.26 -8.15 4.91
CA LEU A 121 6.83 -9.31 5.72
C LEU A 121 6.13 -10.37 4.86
N PHE A 122 5.20 -9.97 3.99
CA PHE A 122 4.53 -10.88 3.06
C PHE A 122 5.54 -11.57 2.14
N PHE A 123 6.41 -10.78 1.51
CA PHE A 123 7.42 -11.31 0.59
C PHE A 123 8.42 -12.23 1.26
N ARG A 124 8.70 -12.05 2.55
CA ARG A 124 9.55 -12.98 3.29
C ARG A 124 8.96 -14.39 3.35
N ILE A 125 7.64 -14.52 3.53
CA ILE A 125 6.93 -15.81 3.55
C ILE A 125 6.80 -16.37 2.13
N ILE A 126 6.40 -15.52 1.17
CA ILE A 126 6.17 -15.91 -0.22
C ILE A 126 7.48 -16.39 -0.88
N ASN A 127 8.57 -15.63 -0.76
CA ASN A 127 9.86 -16.00 -1.34
C ASN A 127 10.50 -17.21 -0.66
N ALA A 128 10.20 -17.49 0.61
CA ALA A 128 10.71 -18.69 1.28
C ALA A 128 10.25 -19.98 0.62
N VAL A 129 9.05 -19.97 0.04
CA VAL A 129 8.43 -21.12 -0.62
C VAL A 129 8.68 -21.09 -2.12
N PHE A 130 8.55 -19.93 -2.76
CA PHE A 130 8.61 -19.78 -4.21
C PHE A 130 9.98 -19.29 -4.75
N LEU A 131 11.05 -19.37 -3.95
CA LEU A 131 12.41 -18.93 -4.34
C LEU A 131 12.85 -19.46 -5.71
N ARG A 132 12.49 -20.72 -6.01
CA ARG A 132 12.84 -21.41 -7.26
C ARG A 132 11.92 -21.10 -8.45
N GLN A 133 10.72 -20.55 -8.19
CA GLN A 133 9.69 -20.35 -9.21
C GLN A 133 9.02 -18.98 -9.01
N PRO A 134 9.76 -17.87 -9.20
CA PRO A 134 9.20 -16.53 -9.00
C PRO A 134 8.01 -16.27 -9.94
N PHE A 135 7.96 -16.93 -11.11
CA PHE A 135 6.85 -16.87 -12.06
C PHE A 135 5.48 -17.17 -11.44
N VAL A 136 5.41 -18.11 -10.48
CA VAL A 136 4.16 -18.50 -9.82
C VAL A 136 3.58 -17.33 -9.02
N ILE A 137 4.44 -16.52 -8.38
CA ILE A 137 4.00 -15.35 -7.61
C ILE A 137 3.30 -14.36 -8.54
N TYR A 138 3.89 -14.06 -9.71
CA TYR A 138 3.27 -13.14 -10.67
C TYR A 138 1.96 -13.66 -11.20
N LEU A 139 1.87 -14.96 -11.53
CA LEU A 139 0.62 -15.55 -12.00
C LEU A 139 -0.47 -15.44 -10.94
N VAL A 140 -0.17 -15.76 -9.68
CA VAL A 140 -1.15 -15.65 -8.58
C VAL A 140 -1.56 -14.19 -8.39
N THR A 141 -0.61 -13.26 -8.30
CA THR A 141 -0.90 -11.82 -8.15
C THR A 141 -1.75 -11.28 -9.30
N ALA A 142 -1.40 -11.59 -10.55
CA ALA A 142 -2.14 -11.14 -11.72
C ALA A 142 -3.54 -11.76 -11.77
N PHE A 143 -3.65 -13.07 -11.54
CA PHE A 143 -4.91 -13.78 -11.55
C PHE A 143 -5.86 -13.25 -10.47
N THR A 144 -5.39 -13.08 -9.24
CA THR A 144 -6.20 -12.54 -8.13
C THR A 144 -6.63 -11.10 -8.43
N GLY A 145 -5.71 -10.25 -8.90
CA GLY A 145 -6.00 -8.86 -9.22
C GLY A 145 -7.02 -8.71 -10.36
N LEU A 146 -6.81 -9.42 -11.47
CA LEU A 146 -7.74 -9.42 -12.60
C LEU A 146 -9.10 -9.99 -12.21
N SER A 147 -9.14 -11.09 -11.47
CA SER A 147 -10.41 -11.67 -10.98
C SER A 147 -11.21 -10.66 -10.17
N TYR A 148 -10.55 -9.90 -9.28
CA TYR A 148 -11.19 -8.84 -8.51
C TYR A 148 -11.75 -7.72 -9.41
N LEU A 149 -10.99 -7.29 -10.42
CA LEU A 149 -11.42 -6.26 -11.37
C LEU A 149 -12.58 -6.72 -12.25
N THR A 150 -12.61 -7.99 -12.63
CA THR A 150 -13.70 -8.58 -13.43
C THR A 150 -15.00 -8.64 -12.65
N ILE A 151 -14.96 -8.94 -11.35
CA ILE A 151 -16.16 -8.95 -10.50
C ILE A 151 -16.70 -7.53 -10.30
N ASN A 152 -15.82 -6.54 -10.18
CA ASN A 152 -16.18 -5.12 -10.00
C ASN A 152 -16.22 -4.36 -11.34
N PHE A 153 -16.59 -5.04 -12.42
CA PHE A 153 -16.66 -4.43 -13.73
C PHE A 153 -17.75 -3.34 -13.75
N GLY A 154 -17.38 -2.12 -14.16
CA GLY A 154 -18.30 -0.98 -14.24
C GLY A 154 -18.17 0.03 -13.08
N ASP A 155 -17.40 -0.25 -12.03
CA ASP A 155 -17.11 0.74 -10.99
C ASP A 155 -16.17 1.84 -11.56
N PRO A 156 -16.45 3.15 -11.35
CA PRO A 156 -15.52 4.22 -11.71
C PRO A 156 -14.11 4.05 -11.12
N LYS A 157 -13.95 3.28 -10.03
CA LYS A 157 -12.66 2.97 -9.41
C LYS A 157 -11.84 1.91 -10.14
N THR A 158 -12.42 1.14 -11.06
CA THR A 158 -11.76 0.00 -11.72
C THR A 158 -10.51 0.41 -12.51
N ARG A 159 -10.54 1.56 -13.19
CA ARG A 159 -9.36 2.08 -13.93
C ARG A 159 -8.17 2.35 -13.02
N PHE A 160 -8.44 2.94 -11.85
CA PHE A 160 -7.42 3.20 -10.83
C PHE A 160 -6.84 1.88 -10.29
N PHE A 161 -7.68 0.89 -9.97
CA PHE A 161 -7.18 -0.40 -9.48
C PHE A 161 -6.41 -1.20 -10.54
N LEU A 162 -6.72 -1.05 -11.83
CA LEU A 162 -5.94 -1.65 -12.92
C LEU A 162 -4.51 -1.08 -12.96
N MET A 163 -4.39 0.24 -12.81
CA MET A 163 -3.11 0.93 -12.68
C MET A 163 -2.32 0.44 -11.45
N VAL A 164 -2.99 0.31 -10.31
CA VAL A 164 -2.40 -0.24 -9.07
C VAL A 164 -1.94 -1.69 -9.27
N LEU A 165 -2.70 -2.52 -10.00
CA LEU A 165 -2.31 -3.90 -10.29
C LEU A 165 -1.04 -3.97 -11.15
N LEU A 166 -0.94 -3.12 -12.17
CA LEU A 166 0.25 -3.04 -13.01
C LEU A 166 1.47 -2.63 -12.18
N TRP A 167 1.31 -1.63 -11.32
CA TRP A 167 2.33 -1.24 -10.35
C TRP A 167 2.70 -2.41 -9.42
N LEU A 168 1.70 -3.15 -8.90
CA LEU A 168 1.92 -4.26 -7.99
C LEU A 168 2.76 -5.36 -8.66
N MET A 169 2.53 -5.65 -9.94
CA MET A 169 3.34 -6.59 -10.72
C MET A 169 4.78 -6.10 -10.90
N GLY A 170 5.00 -4.80 -11.12
CA GLY A 170 6.34 -4.20 -11.15
C GLY A 170 7.02 -4.25 -9.77
N TYR A 171 6.27 -4.01 -8.71
CA TYR A 171 6.75 -4.04 -7.34
C TYR A 171 7.14 -5.46 -6.89
N THR A 172 6.32 -6.46 -7.22
CA THR A 172 6.66 -7.87 -6.98
C THR A 172 7.93 -8.27 -7.72
N LEU A 173 8.16 -7.70 -8.91
CA LEU A 173 9.39 -7.90 -9.68
C LEU A 173 10.62 -7.36 -9.00
N LEU A 174 10.55 -6.11 -8.54
CA LEU A 174 11.63 -5.48 -7.80
C LEU A 174 11.96 -6.30 -6.54
N LEU A 175 10.96 -6.65 -5.73
CA LEU A 175 11.17 -7.40 -4.48
C LEU A 175 11.66 -8.83 -4.70
N SER A 176 11.19 -9.54 -5.73
CA SER A 176 11.67 -10.87 -6.08
C SER A 176 13.16 -10.86 -6.44
N ARG A 177 13.65 -9.79 -7.08
CA ARG A 177 15.06 -9.62 -7.44
C ARG A 177 15.93 -9.04 -6.32
N GLN A 178 15.33 -8.43 -5.28
CA GLN A 178 16.09 -7.81 -4.19
C GLN A 178 16.98 -8.79 -3.42
N GLN A 179 16.65 -10.09 -3.35
CA GLN A 179 17.49 -11.08 -2.65
C GLN A 179 18.90 -11.22 -3.24
N ILE A 180 19.09 -10.86 -4.51
CA ILE A 180 20.40 -10.84 -5.21
C ILE A 180 21.06 -9.45 -5.12
N PHE A 181 20.29 -8.38 -4.88
CA PHE A 181 20.72 -6.98 -4.99
C PHE A 181 21.01 -6.27 -3.66
N ILE A 182 20.82 -6.94 -2.51
CA ILE A 182 21.00 -6.41 -1.15
C ILE A 182 22.36 -5.72 -0.92
N ASN A 183 23.40 -6.02 -1.72
CA ASN A 183 24.73 -5.46 -1.49
C ASN A 183 25.09 -4.20 -2.30
N ARG A 184 24.29 -3.74 -3.28
CA ARG A 184 24.70 -2.57 -4.10
C ARG A 184 23.67 -1.47 -4.31
N PHE A 185 22.38 -1.75 -4.21
CA PHE A 185 21.37 -0.70 -4.34
C PHE A 185 20.49 -0.68 -3.09
N ARG A 186 20.78 0.28 -2.21
CA ARG A 186 19.76 0.83 -1.31
C ARG A 186 18.66 1.41 -2.22
N VAL A 187 17.71 0.57 -2.65
CA VAL A 187 16.45 1.04 -3.22
C VAL A 187 15.82 1.85 -2.10
N SER A 188 16.10 3.15 -2.14
CA SER A 188 15.63 4.09 -1.16
C SER A 188 14.11 4.01 -1.20
N ILE A 189 13.53 4.01 -0.01
CA ILE A 189 12.11 4.23 0.23
C ILE A 189 11.58 5.33 -0.71
N ALA A 190 12.39 6.35 -0.99
CA ALA A 190 12.14 7.39 -1.99
C ALA A 190 11.73 6.90 -3.40
N GLY A 191 12.28 5.81 -3.93
CA GLY A 191 11.95 5.33 -5.29
C GLY A 191 10.54 4.74 -5.40
N VAL A 192 10.05 4.11 -4.32
CA VAL A 192 8.67 3.60 -4.24
C VAL A 192 7.70 4.78 -4.14
N PHE A 193 8.00 5.72 -3.24
CA PHE A 193 7.24 6.95 -3.07
C PHE A 193 7.19 7.83 -4.32
N VAL A 194 8.30 7.97 -5.07
CA VAL A 194 8.37 8.78 -6.29
C VAL A 194 7.57 8.14 -7.44
N LEU A 195 7.48 6.81 -7.50
CA LEU A 195 6.65 6.11 -8.49
C LEU A 195 5.16 6.15 -8.14
N ASP A 196 4.80 6.05 -6.85
CA ASP A 196 3.43 6.27 -6.37
C ASP A 196 2.97 7.71 -6.66
N PHE A 197 3.87 8.70 -6.50
CA PHE A 197 3.61 10.11 -6.82
C PHE A 197 3.47 10.38 -8.32
N CYS A 198 4.29 9.75 -9.17
CA CYS A 198 4.15 9.81 -10.63
C CYS A 198 2.84 9.16 -11.11
N PHE A 199 2.40 8.06 -10.50
CA PHE A 199 1.10 7.45 -10.80
C PHE A 199 -0.07 8.35 -10.40
N PHE A 200 0.06 9.02 -9.25
CA PHE A 200 -0.92 10.00 -8.77
C PHE A 200 -1.09 11.17 -9.75
N HIS A 201 0.01 11.70 -10.28
CA HIS A 201 -0.04 12.83 -11.22
C HIS A 201 -0.67 12.46 -12.57
N VAL A 202 -0.37 11.26 -13.10
CA VAL A 202 -0.97 10.77 -14.36
C VAL A 202 -2.46 10.46 -14.20
N SER A 203 -2.91 10.00 -13.03
CA SER A 203 -4.33 9.71 -12.79
C SER A 203 -5.18 10.98 -12.63
N PHE A 204 -4.60 12.12 -12.23
CA PHE A 204 -5.28 13.43 -12.14
C PHE A 204 -5.38 14.16 -13.50
N GLY A 205 -4.45 13.90 -14.43
CA GLY A 205 -4.46 14.51 -15.77
C GLY A 205 -5.68 14.16 -16.64
N TYR A 206 -6.49 13.16 -16.26
CA TYR A 206 -7.67 12.72 -17.00
C TYR A 206 -9.00 13.31 -16.50
N HIS A 207 -9.00 14.10 -15.41
CA HIS A 207 -10.21 14.77 -14.91
C HIS A 207 -10.45 16.16 -15.53
N HIS A 208 -9.61 16.58 -16.49
CA HIS A 208 -9.71 17.85 -17.20
C HIS A 208 -9.97 17.73 -18.71
N LEU A 209 -10.47 16.58 -19.19
CA LEU A 209 -10.99 16.40 -20.56
C LEU A 209 -12.38 15.80 -20.54
#